data_AF-A0A978SRT8-F1
#
_entry.id   AF-A0A978SRT8-F1
#
_cell.length_a   1.000
_cell.length_b   1.000
_cell.length_c   1.000
_cell.angle_alpha   90.00
_cell.angle_beta   90.00
_cell.angle_gamma   90.00
#
_symmetry.space_group_name_H-M   'P 1'
#
loop_
_entity.id
_entity.type
_entity.pdbx_description
1 polymer ?
#
loop_
_entity_poly.entity_id
_entity_poly.type
_entity_poly.pdbx_seq_one_letter_code
_entity_poly.pdbx_strand_id
1 'polypeptide(L)'
;MMEVQQLELDLWQSLEIAFRFPETADLRSLCDVLEQTLSDQSLTEQLTVAGDVLVQLSEVHAARADLLISGWERRHNPAEPVVDLENCVDLFVQSLSLDVTDLFEEPEPVQYPANRKQKSSIQEEGSIVGEVDKNTLLDWVDQVAA
;
A
#
# COMPACT_ATOMS: atom_id res chain seq x y z
N MET A 1 26.67 35.11 -6.96
CA MET A 1 25.81 34.55 -8.03
C MET A 1 25.87 33.03 -8.08
N MET A 2 27.05 32.41 -8.05
CA MET A 2 27.19 30.93 -8.03
C MET A 2 26.67 30.30 -6.73
N GLU A 3 26.95 30.90 -5.57
CA GLU A 3 26.47 30.39 -4.26
C GLU A 3 24.94 30.42 -4.13
N VAL A 4 24.27 31.48 -4.59
CA VAL A 4 22.80 31.60 -4.52
C VAL A 4 22.10 30.55 -5.38
N GLN A 5 22.60 30.31 -6.59
CA GLN A 5 22.08 29.27 -7.48
C GLN A 5 22.27 27.86 -6.91
N GLN A 6 23.35 27.66 -6.15
CA GLN A 6 23.63 26.38 -5.51
C GLN A 6 22.68 26.13 -4.33
N LEU A 7 22.43 27.14 -3.48
CA LEU A 7 21.45 27.06 -2.39
C LEU A 7 20.03 26.80 -2.89
N GLU A 8 19.65 27.40 -4.02
CA GLU A 8 18.36 27.14 -4.65
C GLU A 8 18.24 25.69 -5.16
N LEU A 9 19.30 25.18 -5.81
CA LEU A 9 19.33 23.79 -6.27
C LEU A 9 19.23 22.80 -5.10
N ASP A 10 19.95 23.08 -4.01
CA ASP A 10 19.97 22.25 -2.80
C ASP A 10 18.58 22.24 -2.11
N LEU A 11 17.88 23.38 -2.13
CA LEU A 11 16.49 23.49 -1.64
C LEU A 11 15.54 22.60 -2.44
N TRP A 12 15.56 22.69 -3.77
CA TRP A 12 14.67 21.91 -4.62
C TRP A 12 14.91 20.40 -4.50
N GLN A 13 16.17 19.97 -4.43
CA GLN A 13 16.50 18.56 -4.17
C GLN A 13 15.99 18.09 -2.80
N SER A 14 16.14 18.94 -1.78
CA SER A 14 15.66 18.62 -0.42
C SER A 14 14.14 18.46 -0.39
N LEU A 15 13.39 19.31 -1.13
CA LEU A 15 11.94 19.19 -1.28
C LEU A 15 11.53 17.91 -2.01
N GLU A 16 12.23 17.54 -3.08
CA GLU A 16 11.96 16.31 -3.82
C GLU A 16 12.17 15.05 -2.95
N ILE A 17 13.24 15.04 -2.15
CA ILE A 17 13.49 13.97 -1.17
C ILE A 17 12.37 13.92 -0.12
N ALA A 18 11.97 15.09 0.41
CA ALA A 18 10.92 15.18 1.40
C ALA A 18 9.55 14.72 0.87
N PHE A 19 9.25 14.98 -0.40
CA PHE A 19 8.04 14.48 -1.04
C PHE A 19 8.07 12.96 -1.21
N ARG A 20 9.24 12.38 -1.51
CA ARG A 20 9.38 10.93 -1.67
C ARG A 20 9.35 10.16 -0.34
N PHE A 21 9.83 10.78 0.74
CA PHE A 21 9.86 10.19 2.07
C PHE A 21 9.17 11.12 3.09
N PRO A 22 7.86 11.37 2.91
CA PRO A 22 7.14 12.37 3.67
C PRO A 22 7.13 12.05 5.16
N GLU A 23 7.19 10.80 5.61
CA GLU A 23 7.24 10.42 7.03
C GLU A 23 8.55 10.78 7.76
N THR A 24 9.67 10.87 7.03
CA THR A 24 10.99 11.19 7.62
C THR A 24 11.45 12.63 7.36
N ALA A 25 10.76 13.36 6.49
CA ALA A 25 11.14 14.73 6.13
C ALA A 25 11.18 15.69 7.34
N ASP A 26 12.24 16.46 7.46
CA ASP A 26 12.33 17.55 8.43
C ASP A 26 11.89 18.88 7.80
N LEU A 27 10.61 19.19 7.95
CA LEU A 27 10.00 20.37 7.35
C LEU A 27 10.49 21.67 7.99
N ARG A 28 10.98 21.65 9.25
CA ARG A 28 11.56 22.85 9.86
C ARG A 28 12.89 23.18 9.22
N SER A 29 13.76 22.18 9.10
CA SER A 29 15.05 22.34 8.42
C SER A 29 14.86 22.82 6.97
N LEU A 30 13.82 22.37 6.27
CA LEU A 30 13.46 22.87 4.94
C LEU A 30 13.06 24.36 4.93
N CYS A 31 12.29 24.81 5.92
CA CYS A 31 11.98 26.23 6.07
C CYS A 31 13.23 27.06 6.35
N ASP A 32 14.15 26.56 7.19
CA ASP A 32 15.41 27.24 7.49
C ASP A 32 16.30 27.37 6.25
N VAL A 33 16.34 26.33 5.40
CA VAL A 33 17.04 26.37 4.10
C VAL A 33 16.36 27.36 3.15
N LEU A 34 15.03 27.37 3.08
CA LEU A 34 14.29 28.36 2.30
C LEU A 34 14.66 29.79 2.72
N GLU A 35 14.61 30.11 4.02
CA GLU A 35 14.95 31.45 4.52
C GLU A 35 16.38 31.87 4.11
N GLN A 36 17.33 30.93 4.16
CA GLN A 36 18.70 31.16 3.70
C GLN A 36 18.79 31.40 2.19
N THR A 37 18.06 30.61 1.38
CA THR A 37 18.03 30.78 -0.09
C THR A 37 17.43 32.11 -0.52
N LEU A 38 16.50 32.65 0.28
CA LEU A 38 15.80 33.92 -0.01
C LEU A 38 16.58 35.18 0.41
N SER A 39 17.53 35.09 1.36
CA SER A 39 18.10 36.27 2.04
C SER A 39 18.74 37.31 1.11
N ASP A 40 19.29 36.85 -0.01
CA ASP A 40 20.08 37.67 -0.94
C ASP A 40 19.33 38.01 -2.24
N GLN A 41 18.06 37.63 -2.35
CA GLN A 41 17.25 37.82 -3.56
C GLN A 41 16.44 39.11 -3.54
N SER A 42 15.95 39.54 -4.71
CA SER A 42 15.01 40.66 -4.78
C SER A 42 13.65 40.28 -4.19
N LEU A 43 12.88 41.25 -3.68
CA LEU A 43 11.57 40.98 -3.08
C LEU A 43 10.63 40.20 -4.01
N THR A 44 10.66 40.49 -5.31
CA THR A 44 9.82 39.80 -6.30
C THR A 44 10.22 38.34 -6.42
N GLU A 45 11.51 38.04 -6.55
CA GLU A 45 12.01 36.66 -6.62
C GLU A 45 11.74 35.92 -5.31
N GLN A 46 11.92 36.58 -4.16
CA GLN A 46 11.64 35.99 -2.86
C GLN A 46 10.18 35.51 -2.76
N LEU A 47 9.23 36.35 -3.19
CA LEU A 47 7.81 36.00 -3.15
C LEU A 47 7.45 34.88 -4.12
N THR A 48 8.08 34.85 -5.29
CA THR A 48 7.87 33.77 -6.27
C THR A 48 8.39 32.44 -5.74
N VAL A 49 9.67 32.39 -5.33
CA VAL A 49 10.31 31.16 -4.82
C VAL A 49 9.62 30.67 -3.54
N ALA A 50 9.33 31.57 -2.59
CA ALA A 50 8.63 31.20 -1.37
C ALA A 50 7.22 30.65 -1.65
N GLY A 51 6.50 31.24 -2.61
CA GLY A 51 5.19 30.75 -3.03
C GLY A 51 5.24 29.30 -3.52
N ASP A 52 6.16 29.01 -4.45
CA ASP A 52 6.31 27.67 -5.02
C ASP A 52 6.75 26.65 -3.97
N VAL A 53 7.66 27.02 -3.07
CA VAL A 53 8.13 26.15 -2.00
C VAL A 53 7.03 25.87 -0.97
N LEU A 54 6.21 26.87 -0.63
CA LEU A 54 5.08 26.67 0.29
C LEU A 54 4.03 25.72 -0.29
N VAL A 55 3.80 25.75 -1.60
CA VAL A 55 2.94 24.75 -2.28
C VAL A 55 3.54 23.36 -2.10
N GLN A 56 4.83 23.17 -2.40
CA GLN A 56 5.49 21.88 -2.24
C GLN A 56 5.46 21.36 -0.79
N LEU A 57 5.75 22.23 0.20
CA LEU A 57 5.67 21.86 1.62
C LEU A 57 4.25 21.43 2.02
N SER A 58 3.22 22.07 1.47
CA SER A 58 1.83 21.69 1.74
C SER A 58 1.49 20.29 1.17
N GLU A 59 2.05 19.94 0.01
CA GLU A 59 1.90 18.62 -0.59
C GLU A 59 2.60 17.53 0.24
N VAL A 60 3.80 17.81 0.78
CA VAL A 60 4.48 16.90 1.70
C VAL A 60 3.65 16.67 2.97
N HIS A 61 3.04 17.72 3.52
CA HIS A 61 2.14 17.61 4.67
C HIS A 61 0.91 16.77 4.37
N ALA A 62 0.28 16.96 3.21
CA ALA A 62 -0.87 16.18 2.78
C ALA A 62 -0.51 14.69 2.64
N ALA A 63 0.58 14.38 1.94
CA ALA A 63 1.06 13.01 1.78
C ALA A 63 1.35 12.33 3.14
N ARG A 64 1.98 13.04 4.08
CA ARG A 64 2.20 12.53 5.43
C ARG A 64 0.89 12.25 6.16
N ALA A 65 -0.09 13.14 6.04
CA ALA A 65 -1.40 12.96 6.67
C ALA A 65 -2.12 11.71 6.12
N ASP A 66 -2.12 11.53 4.79
CA ASP A 66 -2.73 10.37 4.14
C ASP A 66 -2.10 9.06 4.61
N LEU A 67 -0.77 9.01 4.76
CA LEU A 67 -0.08 7.83 5.30
C LEU A 67 -0.46 7.54 6.75
N LEU A 68 -0.54 8.58 7.59
CA LEU A 68 -0.90 8.43 9.00
C LEU A 68 -2.35 7.95 9.16
N ILE A 69 -3.27 8.52 8.38
CA ILE A 69 -4.68 8.12 8.35
C ILE A 69 -4.79 6.66 7.87
N SER A 70 -4.17 6.33 6.72
CA SER A 70 -4.17 4.96 6.17
C SER A 70 -3.57 3.94 7.15
N GLY A 71 -2.50 4.32 7.87
CA GLY A 71 -1.89 3.49 8.90
C GLY A 71 -2.80 3.31 10.12
N TRP A 72 -3.52 4.35 10.53
CA TRP A 72 -4.50 4.28 11.60
C TRP A 72 -5.69 3.40 11.22
N GLU A 73 -6.25 3.58 10.04
CA GLU A 73 -7.39 2.81 9.52
C GLU A 73 -7.05 1.32 9.43
N ARG A 74 -5.87 0.96 8.91
CA ARG A 74 -5.42 -0.44 8.88
C ARG A 74 -5.31 -1.05 10.27
N ARG A 75 -4.77 -0.31 11.24
CA ARG A 75 -4.58 -0.81 12.61
C ARG A 75 -5.89 -0.99 13.38
N HIS A 76 -6.88 -0.17 13.09
CA HIS A 76 -8.16 -0.16 13.81
C HIS A 76 -9.31 -0.64 12.94
N ASN A 77 -9.02 -1.34 11.83
CA ASN A 77 -10.05 -1.92 11.00
C ASN A 77 -10.82 -2.97 11.82
N PRO A 78 -12.13 -2.78 12.07
CA PRO A 78 -12.93 -3.74 12.84
C PRO A 78 -13.17 -5.03 12.06
N ALA A 79 -12.92 -5.05 10.75
CA ALA A 79 -12.87 -6.28 9.99
C ALA A 79 -11.53 -6.98 10.26
N GLU A 80 -11.60 -8.18 10.84
CA GLU A 80 -10.45 -9.08 10.93
C GLU A 80 -9.92 -9.37 9.51
N PRO A 81 -8.62 -9.62 9.33
CA PRO A 81 -8.09 -10.06 8.04
C PRO A 81 -8.80 -11.35 7.65
N VAL A 82 -9.71 -11.26 6.66
CA VAL A 82 -10.41 -12.42 6.12
C VAL A 82 -9.43 -13.17 5.23
N VAL A 83 -8.79 -14.18 5.80
CA VAL A 83 -8.10 -15.19 5.01
C VAL A 83 -9.18 -16.05 4.36
N ASP A 84 -9.29 -15.99 3.03
CA ASP A 84 -10.19 -16.86 2.27
C ASP A 84 -9.63 -18.29 2.29
N LEU A 85 -10.02 -19.05 3.31
CA LEU A 85 -9.58 -20.42 3.50
C LEU A 85 -10.17 -21.39 2.48
N GLU A 86 -11.19 -20.99 1.69
CA GLU A 86 -11.78 -21.83 0.64
C GLU A 86 -10.77 -22.13 -0.48
N ASN A 87 -9.80 -21.25 -0.70
CA ASN A 87 -8.71 -21.42 -1.67
C ASN A 87 -7.38 -21.87 -1.04
N CYS A 88 -7.29 -21.98 0.29
CA CYS A 88 -6.07 -22.35 1.02
C CYS A 88 -6.06 -23.81 1.51
N VAL A 89 -6.94 -24.66 0.99
CA VAL A 89 -7.06 -26.08 1.40
C VAL A 89 -5.74 -26.84 1.24
N ASP A 90 -4.91 -26.45 0.27
CA ASP A 90 -3.57 -27.02 0.04
C ASP A 90 -2.53 -26.62 1.10
N LEU A 91 -2.78 -25.58 1.90
CA LEU A 91 -1.92 -25.20 3.05
C LEU A 91 -2.20 -26.06 4.29
N PHE A 92 -3.30 -26.80 4.33
CA PHE A 92 -3.64 -27.74 5.40
C PHE A 92 -3.08 -29.15 5.18
N VAL A 93 -1.89 -29.26 4.58
CA VAL A 93 -1.14 -30.53 4.65
C VAL A 93 -0.55 -30.65 6.06
N GLN A 94 -1.18 -31.52 6.86
CA GLN A 94 -0.76 -32.02 8.17
C GLN A 94 0.70 -31.74 8.56
N SER A 95 0.93 -30.60 9.22
CA SER A 95 2.01 -30.53 10.19
C SER A 95 1.42 -30.05 11.51
N LEU A 96 1.80 -30.71 12.60
CA LEU A 96 1.34 -30.44 13.96
C LEU A 96 1.82 -29.07 14.50
N SER A 97 2.23 -28.16 13.63
CA SER A 97 2.62 -26.78 13.94
C SER A 97 2.55 -25.93 12.67
N LEU A 98 1.61 -24.97 12.62
CA LEU A 98 1.60 -23.92 11.61
C LEU A 98 2.49 -22.77 12.10
N ASP A 99 3.62 -22.54 11.42
CA ASP A 99 4.39 -21.31 11.62
C ASP A 99 3.66 -20.18 10.87
N VAL A 100 3.13 -19.24 11.63
CA VAL A 100 2.33 -18.12 11.09
C VAL A 100 3.20 -16.95 10.63
N THR A 101 4.52 -17.02 10.81
CA THR A 101 5.45 -15.96 10.41
C THR A 101 5.38 -15.70 8.90
N ASP A 102 5.24 -16.76 8.10
CA ASP A 102 5.09 -16.69 6.64
C ASP A 102 3.75 -16.07 6.18
N LEU A 103 2.73 -16.01 7.06
CA LEU A 103 1.44 -15.38 6.75
C LEU A 103 1.48 -13.85 6.89
N PHE A 104 2.46 -13.34 7.64
CA PHE A 104 2.62 -11.90 7.91
C PHE A 104 3.80 -11.29 7.15
N GLU A 105 4.56 -12.09 6.40
CA GLU A 105 5.66 -11.60 5.59
C GLU A 105 5.10 -10.83 4.39
N GLU A 106 5.54 -9.57 4.24
CA GLU A 106 5.10 -8.71 3.15
C GLU A 106 5.61 -9.31 1.83
N PRO A 107 4.73 -9.71 0.88
CA PRO A 107 5.17 -10.45 -0.29
C PRO A 107 6.13 -9.59 -1.11
N GLU A 108 7.28 -10.16 -1.48
CA GLU A 108 8.22 -9.48 -2.38
C GLU A 108 7.48 -9.06 -3.66
N PRO A 109 7.70 -7.83 -4.16
CA PRO A 109 6.99 -7.33 -5.33
C PRO A 109 7.29 -8.23 -6.53
N VAL A 110 6.30 -9.05 -6.92
CA VAL A 110 6.42 -9.96 -8.05
C VAL A 110 6.54 -9.13 -9.32
N GLN A 111 7.74 -9.07 -9.90
CA GLN A 111 7.92 -8.50 -11.23
C GLN A 111 7.24 -9.41 -12.26
N TYR A 112 6.13 -8.91 -12.82
CA TYR A 112 5.37 -9.60 -13.85
C TYR A 112 6.22 -9.85 -15.11
N PRO A 113 6.38 -11.10 -15.59
CA PRO A 113 7.09 -11.37 -16.84
C PRO A 113 6.22 -10.94 -18.03
N ALA A 114 6.79 -10.11 -18.91
CA ALA A 114 6.10 -9.45 -20.03
C ALA A 114 5.50 -10.38 -21.11
N ASN A 115 5.74 -11.69 -21.06
CA ASN A 115 5.48 -12.62 -22.17
C ASN A 115 4.53 -13.78 -21.83
N ARG A 116 3.42 -13.55 -21.11
CA ARG A 116 2.45 -14.62 -20.85
C ARG A 116 1.46 -14.79 -22.01
N LYS A 117 1.46 -15.96 -22.65
CA LYS A 117 0.40 -16.37 -23.59
C LYS A 117 -0.92 -16.55 -22.82
N GLN A 118 -2.02 -16.01 -23.36
CA GLN A 118 -3.37 -16.15 -22.78
C GLN A 118 -3.72 -17.64 -22.58
N LYS A 119 -4.24 -17.98 -21.40
CA LYS A 119 -4.81 -19.30 -21.13
C LYS A 119 -6.10 -19.44 -21.96
N SER A 120 -6.15 -20.44 -22.82
CA SER A 120 -7.36 -20.92 -23.48
C SER A 120 -8.33 -21.50 -22.43
N SER A 121 -9.60 -21.16 -22.58
CA SER A 121 -10.80 -21.71 -21.92
C SER A 121 -10.59 -23.09 -21.29
N ILE A 122 -10.67 -23.16 -19.96
CA ILE A 122 -10.68 -24.43 -19.21
C ILE A 122 -12.06 -25.04 -19.39
N GLN A 123 -12.12 -26.26 -19.93
CA GLN A 123 -13.33 -27.08 -20.01
C GLN A 123 -13.67 -27.62 -18.61
N GLU A 124 -14.92 -27.46 -18.21
CA GLU A 124 -15.50 -27.99 -16.96
C GLU A 124 -15.69 -29.52 -17.06
N GLU A 125 -14.63 -30.30 -16.85
CA GLU A 125 -14.75 -31.74 -16.61
C GLU A 125 -14.36 -32.04 -15.16
N GLY A 126 -15.36 -32.04 -14.26
CA GLY A 126 -15.13 -32.38 -12.85
C GLY A 126 -16.26 -32.06 -11.86
N SER A 127 -17.34 -31.41 -12.28
CA SER A 127 -18.49 -31.15 -11.39
C SER A 127 -19.39 -32.39 -11.26
N ILE A 128 -19.48 -32.93 -10.05
CA ILE A 128 -20.43 -34.01 -9.63
C ILE A 128 -21.66 -33.40 -8.92
N VAL A 129 -21.96 -32.12 -9.17
CA VAL A 129 -23.18 -31.51 -8.63
C VAL A 129 -24.38 -32.00 -9.43
N GLY A 130 -25.10 -32.97 -8.87
CA GLY A 130 -26.40 -33.45 -9.35
C GLY A 130 -27.51 -33.04 -8.41
N GLU A 131 -28.69 -32.73 -8.96
CA GLU A 131 -29.88 -32.40 -8.18
C GLU A 131 -30.33 -33.63 -7.37
N VAL A 132 -30.41 -33.50 -6.05
CA VAL A 132 -30.86 -34.57 -5.15
C VAL A 132 -32.23 -34.21 -4.59
N ASP A 133 -33.18 -35.15 -4.72
CA ASP A 133 -34.53 -34.98 -4.19
C ASP A 133 -34.53 -34.91 -2.66
N LYS A 134 -35.15 -33.85 -2.13
CA LYS A 134 -35.09 -33.48 -0.72
C LYS A 134 -35.77 -34.51 0.20
N ASN A 135 -36.81 -35.18 -0.27
CA ASN A 135 -37.52 -36.17 0.55
C ASN A 135 -36.66 -37.42 0.75
N THR A 136 -35.94 -37.82 -0.30
CA THR A 136 -35.00 -38.94 -0.25
C THR A 136 -33.85 -38.71 0.76
N LEU A 137 -33.40 -37.46 0.91
CA LEU A 137 -32.40 -37.09 1.91
C LEU A 137 -32.91 -37.16 3.35
N LEU A 138 -34.17 -36.76 3.58
CA LEU A 138 -34.77 -36.77 4.92
C LEU A 138 -34.98 -38.20 5.43
N ASP A 139 -35.46 -39.10 4.58
CA ASP A 139 -35.64 -40.52 4.93
C ASP A 139 -34.31 -41.19 5.29
N TRP A 140 -33.22 -40.82 4.60
CA TRP A 140 -31.89 -41.34 4.89
C TRP A 140 -31.36 -40.86 6.23
N VAL A 141 -31.57 -39.59 6.57
CA VAL A 141 -31.17 -39.02 7.86
C VAL A 141 -31.92 -39.70 9.01
N ASP A 142 -33.21 -39.98 8.85
CA ASP A 142 -34.00 -40.66 9.87
C ASP A 142 -33.56 -42.13 10.09
N GLN A 143 -33.08 -42.81 9.03
CA GLN A 143 -32.49 -44.15 9.18
C GLN A 143 -31.12 -44.17 9.86
N VAL A 144 -30.32 -43.13 9.66
CA VAL A 144 -28.98 -43.02 10.28
C VAL A 144 -29.09 -42.59 11.76
N ALA A 145 -30.17 -41.91 12.14
CA ALA A 145 -30.42 -41.46 13.49
C ALA A 145 -31.09 -42.52 14.41
N ALA A 146 -31.41 -43.71 13.89
CA ALA A 146 -31.99 -44.85 14.61
C ALA A 146 -30.93 -45.85 15.08
#